data_AF-A0A953X1X5-F1
#
_entry.id   AF-A0A953X1X5-F1
#
_cell.length_a   1.000
_cell.length_b   1.000
_cell.length_c   1.000
_cell.angle_alpha   90.00
_cell.angle_beta   90.00
_cell.angle_gamma   90.00
#
_symmetry.space_group_name_H-M   'P 1'
#
loop_
_entity.id
_entity.type
_entity.pdbx_description
1 polymer ?
#
loop_
_entity_poly.entity_id
_entity_poly.type
_entity_poly.pdbx_seq_one_letter_code
_entity_poly.pdbx_strand_id
1 'polypeptide(L)'
;MTLLPNQRPLFDIPADIAYLNTATMGPLPKAALEAGTRGLARKLHPWTIADTDFFADTARLRPLLGRLIGADADGIAFIPSVSYGLATAAANLPLGKRQEILLLEDQFPSNVYTWHTHAAATGAALRTIGTRGNETLSDALLAAIGP
;
A
#
# COMPACT_ATOMS: atom_id res chain seq x y z
N MET A 1 -22.43 -0.38 17.17
CA MET A 1 -21.81 0.26 15.99
C MET A 1 -22.87 1.12 15.33
N THR A 2 -22.62 2.43 15.18
CA THR A 2 -23.56 3.33 14.49
C THR A 2 -23.52 3.04 13.00
N LEU A 3 -24.68 2.88 12.36
CA LEU A 3 -24.74 2.72 10.91
C LEU A 3 -24.20 3.98 10.23
N LEU A 4 -23.29 3.81 9.27
CA LEU A 4 -22.85 4.92 8.44
C LEU A 4 -24.01 5.34 7.51
N PRO A 5 -24.34 6.64 7.42
CA PRO A 5 -25.32 7.11 6.46
C PRO A 5 -24.82 6.90 5.03
N ASN A 6 -25.73 6.86 4.07
CA ASN A 6 -25.40 6.67 2.66
C ASN A 6 -24.37 7.72 2.17
N GLN A 7 -23.21 7.26 1.69
CA GLN A 7 -22.10 8.10 1.20
C GLN A 7 -22.04 8.24 -0.32
N ARG A 8 -23.00 7.68 -1.06
CA ARG A 8 -23.11 7.79 -2.52
C ARG A 8 -22.94 9.22 -3.06
N PRO A 9 -23.46 10.30 -2.44
CA PRO A 9 -23.26 11.67 -2.96
C PRO A 9 -21.78 12.08 -3.07
N LEU A 10 -20.86 11.46 -2.32
CA LEU A 10 -19.42 11.73 -2.38
C LEU A 10 -18.75 11.20 -3.65
N PHE A 11 -19.43 10.33 -4.39
CA PHE A 11 -18.91 9.66 -5.59
C PHE A 11 -19.75 10.02 -6.79
N ASP A 12 -19.18 9.87 -7.98
CA ASP A 12 -19.91 10.05 -9.25
C ASP A 12 -20.36 8.69 -9.79
N ILE A 13 -21.39 8.12 -9.16
CA ILE A 13 -21.98 6.84 -9.55
C ILE A 13 -23.44 7.12 -9.99
N PRO A 14 -23.85 6.78 -11.22
CA PRO A 14 -25.23 6.96 -11.71
C PRO A 14 -26.24 6.04 -11.00
N ALA A 15 -27.43 6.56 -10.65
CA ALA A 15 -28.40 5.93 -9.74
C ALA A 15 -28.78 4.47 -10.09
N ASP A 16 -28.74 4.15 -11.38
CA ASP A 16 -29.03 2.87 -12.00
C ASP A 16 -27.83 1.89 -12.02
N ILE A 17 -26.66 2.30 -11.52
CA ILE A 17 -25.46 1.48 -11.45
C ILE A 17 -25.22 0.93 -10.03
N ALA A 18 -25.09 -0.39 -9.96
CA ALA A 18 -24.54 -1.13 -8.83
C ALA A 18 -23.10 -1.57 -9.15
N TYR A 19 -22.11 -0.93 -8.55
CA TYR A 19 -20.69 -1.20 -8.78
C TYR A 19 -20.12 -2.15 -7.72
N LEU A 20 -19.76 -3.37 -8.14
CA LEU A 20 -19.28 -4.44 -7.24
C LEU A 20 -17.80 -4.82 -7.48
N ASN A 21 -17.02 -3.95 -8.13
CA ASN A 21 -15.61 -4.21 -8.48
C ASN A 21 -14.61 -3.35 -7.67
N THR A 22 -14.97 -2.96 -6.44
CA THR A 22 -14.15 -2.06 -5.60
C THR A 22 -12.83 -2.68 -5.17
N ALA A 23 -12.72 -4.01 -5.17
CA ALA A 23 -11.47 -4.71 -4.88
C ALA A 23 -10.42 -4.52 -5.98
N THR A 24 -10.83 -4.39 -7.25
CA THR A 24 -9.93 -4.06 -8.36
C THR A 24 -9.71 -2.55 -8.46
N MET A 25 -10.77 -1.75 -8.35
CA MET A 25 -10.68 -0.29 -8.43
C MET A 25 -11.76 0.38 -7.60
N GLY A 26 -11.38 1.15 -6.60
CA GLY A 26 -12.33 1.95 -5.83
C GLY A 26 -12.81 3.17 -6.64
N PRO A 27 -14.09 3.57 -6.55
CA PRO A 27 -14.54 4.84 -7.11
C PRO A 27 -13.82 6.00 -6.41
N LEU A 28 -13.32 6.96 -7.19
CA LEU A 28 -12.63 8.13 -6.66
C LEU A 28 -13.64 9.09 -6.00
N PRO A 29 -13.43 9.54 -4.75
CA PRO A 29 -14.26 10.59 -4.17
C PRO A 29 -14.14 11.90 -4.96
N LYS A 30 -15.24 12.64 -5.12
CA LYS A 30 -15.26 13.95 -5.81
C LYS A 30 -14.24 14.93 -5.23
N ALA A 31 -14.12 14.96 -3.90
CA ALA A 31 -13.13 15.80 -3.21
C ALA A 31 -11.67 15.44 -3.58
N ALA A 32 -11.38 14.16 -3.83
CA ALA A 32 -10.06 13.72 -4.26
C ALA A 32 -9.77 14.11 -5.71
N LEU A 33 -10.76 14.02 -6.61
CA LEU A 33 -10.67 14.55 -7.97
C LEU A 33 -10.36 16.05 -7.95
N GLU A 34 -11.13 16.84 -7.20
CA GLU A 34 -10.92 18.29 -7.09
C GLU A 34 -9.51 18.64 -6.58
N ALA A 35 -9.02 17.93 -5.55
CA ALA A 35 -7.68 18.13 -5.03
C ALA A 35 -6.60 17.79 -6.07
N GLY A 36 -6.77 16.68 -6.80
CA GLY A 36 -5.88 16.27 -7.89
C GLY A 36 -5.85 17.31 -9.02
N THR A 37 -7.01 17.79 -9.46
CA THR A 37 -7.12 18.83 -10.50
C THR A 37 -6.40 20.11 -10.07
N ARG A 38 -6.59 20.57 -8.82
CA ARG A 38 -5.86 21.74 -8.30
C ARG A 38 -4.34 21.52 -8.29
N GLY A 39 -3.90 20.33 -7.86
CA GLY A 39 -2.48 19.97 -7.84
C GLY A 39 -1.85 19.97 -9.24
N LEU A 40 -2.54 19.40 -10.23
CA LEU A 40 -2.09 19.40 -11.61
C LEU A 40 -2.09 20.81 -12.22
N ALA A 41 -3.12 21.61 -11.97
CA ALA A 41 -3.23 22.98 -12.47
C ALA A 41 -2.06 23.87 -12.00
N ARG A 42 -1.55 23.68 -10.78
CA ARG A 42 -0.35 24.39 -10.29
C ARG A 42 0.87 24.17 -11.19
N LYS A 43 1.01 22.99 -11.80
CA LYS A 43 2.13 22.68 -12.72
C LYS A 43 2.08 23.44 -14.05
N LEU A 44 0.95 24.08 -14.39
CA LEU A 44 0.87 24.97 -15.55
C LEU A 44 1.65 26.28 -15.33
N HIS A 45 1.87 26.65 -14.06
CA HIS A 45 2.55 27.87 -13.66
C HIS A 45 3.67 27.57 -12.67
N PRO A 46 4.70 26.78 -13.06
CA PRO A 46 5.75 26.36 -12.13
C PRO A 46 6.53 27.56 -11.54
N TRP A 47 6.57 28.69 -12.23
CA TRP A 47 7.20 29.94 -11.73
C TRP A 47 6.46 30.59 -10.56
N THR A 48 5.25 30.14 -10.20
CA THR A 48 4.52 30.62 -9.01
C THR A 48 4.64 29.67 -7.82
N ILE A 49 5.37 28.55 -7.95
CA ILE A 49 5.57 27.58 -6.88
C ILE A 49 6.80 28.02 -6.08
N ALA A 50 6.61 28.46 -4.84
CA ALA A 50 7.73 28.80 -3.98
C ALA A 50 8.44 27.52 -3.49
N ASP A 51 9.73 27.62 -3.15
CA ASP A 51 10.50 26.48 -2.61
C ASP A 51 9.83 25.89 -1.35
N THR A 52 9.22 26.73 -0.52
CA THR A 52 8.45 26.32 0.66
C THR A 52 7.25 25.45 0.32
N ASP A 53 6.66 25.63 -0.87
CA ASP A 53 5.47 24.90 -1.29
C ASP A 53 5.78 23.50 -1.82
N PHE A 54 7.05 23.23 -2.14
CA PHE A 54 7.47 22.00 -2.81
C PHE A 54 7.19 20.76 -1.95
N PHE A 55 7.37 20.88 -0.64
CA PHE A 55 7.15 19.78 0.31
C PHE A 55 5.94 19.98 1.22
N ALA A 56 5.31 21.16 1.22
CA ALA A 56 4.25 21.55 2.16
C ALA A 56 3.09 20.54 2.21
N ASP A 57 2.59 20.11 1.04
CA ASP A 57 1.51 19.13 0.97
C ASP A 57 1.92 17.77 1.55
N THR A 58 3.12 17.30 1.22
CA THR A 58 3.62 16.02 1.74
C THR A 58 3.88 16.09 3.25
N ALA A 59 4.40 17.21 3.76
CA ALA A 59 4.62 17.44 5.18
C ALA A 59 3.30 17.43 5.96
N ARG A 60 2.24 18.02 5.39
CA ARG A 60 0.88 17.98 5.96
C ARG A 60 0.26 16.58 5.90
N LEU A 61 0.49 15.81 4.83
CA LEU A 61 -0.12 14.50 4.64
C LEU A 61 0.47 13.41 5.54
N ARG A 62 1.78 13.42 5.81
CA ARG A 62 2.45 12.39 6.63
C ARG A 62 1.76 12.13 7.97
N PRO A 63 1.51 13.13 8.85
CA PRO A 63 0.85 12.87 10.13
C PRO A 63 -0.61 12.42 9.97
N LEU A 64 -1.31 12.84 8.92
CA LEU A 64 -2.68 12.39 8.65
C LEU A 64 -2.72 10.89 8.28
N LEU A 65 -1.79 10.46 7.41
CA LEU A 65 -1.65 9.07 7.00
C LEU A 65 -1.13 8.20 8.15
N GLY A 66 -0.15 8.69 8.92
CA GLY A 66 0.34 8.02 10.12
C GLY A 66 -0.78 7.69 11.10
N ARG A 67 -1.64 8.66 11.44
CA ARG A 67 -2.82 8.41 12.27
C ARG A 67 -3.80 7.40 11.67
N LEU A 68 -3.98 7.39 10.35
CA LEU A 68 -4.91 6.48 9.68
C LEU A 68 -4.48 5.00 9.82
N ILE A 69 -3.18 4.73 9.75
CA ILE A 69 -2.64 3.37 9.79
C ILE A 69 -1.95 3.00 11.12
N GLY A 70 -1.95 3.90 12.09
CA GLY A 70 -1.28 3.70 13.38
C GLY A 70 0.25 3.75 13.31
N ALA A 71 0.82 4.55 12.40
CA ALA A 71 2.25 4.71 12.20
C ALA A 71 2.74 6.13 12.54
N ASP A 72 4.05 6.26 12.76
CA ASP A 72 4.70 7.56 12.89
C ASP A 72 4.77 8.28 11.53
N ALA A 73 4.68 9.61 11.55
CA ALA A 73 4.75 10.45 10.36
C ALA A 73 6.09 10.29 9.62
N ASP A 74 7.19 10.09 10.35
CA ASP A 74 8.52 9.88 9.77
C ASP A 74 8.64 8.52 9.05
N GLY A 75 7.77 7.56 9.38
CA GLY A 75 7.67 6.26 8.71
C GLY A 75 6.91 6.26 7.38
N ILE A 76 6.41 7.42 6.92
CA ILE A 76 5.58 7.53 5.71
C ILE A 76 6.42 7.92 4.49
N ALA A 77 6.53 6.99 3.54
CA ALA A 77 7.10 7.21 2.22
C ALA A 77 6.01 7.33 1.14
N PHE A 78 6.13 8.32 0.25
CA PHE A 78 5.27 8.45 -0.92
C PHE A 78 5.90 7.72 -2.11
N ILE A 79 5.17 6.75 -2.66
CA ILE A 79 5.61 5.87 -3.74
C ILE A 79 4.52 5.77 -4.80
N PRO A 80 4.87 5.46 -6.07
CA PRO A 80 3.90 5.46 -7.17
C PRO A 80 2.96 4.24 -7.16
N SER A 81 3.33 3.15 -6.49
CA SER A 81 2.52 1.93 -6.39
C SER A 81 2.98 1.02 -5.24
N VAL A 82 2.11 0.10 -4.81
CA VAL A 82 2.45 -0.93 -3.82
C VAL A 82 3.61 -1.81 -4.31
N SER A 83 3.61 -2.19 -5.59
CA SER A 83 4.69 -3.00 -6.19
C SER A 83 6.06 -2.32 -6.10
N TYR A 84 6.11 -1.00 -6.36
CA TYR A 84 7.34 -0.22 -6.24
C TYR A 84 7.84 -0.16 -4.79
N GLY A 85 6.91 0.01 -3.84
CA GLY A 85 7.22 0.03 -2.41
C GLY A 85 7.81 -1.29 -1.94
N LEU A 86 7.19 -2.41 -2.31
CA LEU A 86 7.68 -3.74 -1.96
C LEU A 86 9.07 -4.01 -2.54
N ALA A 87 9.29 -3.67 -3.81
CA ALA A 87 10.60 -3.82 -4.44
C ALA A 87 11.66 -2.94 -3.76
N THR A 88 11.30 -1.71 -3.39
CA THR A 88 12.20 -0.79 -2.65
C THR A 88 12.53 -1.35 -1.27
N ALA A 89 11.54 -1.87 -0.54
CA ALA A 89 11.75 -2.49 0.76
C ALA A 89 12.65 -3.71 0.67
N ALA A 90 12.39 -4.63 -0.27
CA ALA A 90 13.22 -5.80 -0.50
C ALA A 90 14.68 -5.43 -0.81
N ALA A 91 14.90 -4.46 -1.72
CA ALA A 91 16.24 -4.01 -2.08
C ALA A 91 17.06 -3.42 -0.91
N ASN A 92 16.40 -2.94 0.15
CA ASN A 92 17.05 -2.39 1.34
C ASN A 92 17.18 -3.41 2.48
N LEU A 93 16.70 -4.64 2.32
CA LEU A 93 16.83 -5.71 3.31
C LEU A 93 18.04 -6.59 3.00
N PRO A 94 19.11 -6.56 3.83
CA PRO A 94 20.26 -7.42 3.65
C PRO A 94 19.89 -8.85 4.04
N LEU A 95 19.57 -9.67 3.03
CA LEU A 95 19.32 -11.09 3.19
C LEU A 95 20.51 -11.92 2.67
N GLY A 96 20.66 -13.12 3.20
CA GLY A 96 21.63 -14.10 2.72
C GLY A 96 21.23 -15.53 3.03
N LYS A 97 22.11 -16.48 2.70
CA LYS A 97 21.87 -17.94 2.74
C LYS A 97 21.43 -18.54 4.09
N ARG A 98 21.56 -17.78 5.18
CA ARG A 98 21.17 -18.20 6.54
C ARG A 98 19.86 -17.56 7.00
N GLN A 99 19.19 -16.81 6.14
CA GLN A 99 17.92 -16.17 6.41
C GLN A 99 16.85 -16.77 5.50
N GLU A 100 15.62 -16.73 5.99
CA GLU A 100 14.44 -17.25 5.31
C GLU A 100 13.39 -16.15 5.19
N ILE A 101 12.73 -16.09 4.03
CA ILE A 101 11.55 -15.28 3.79
C ILE A 101 10.33 -16.18 3.94
N LEU A 102 9.46 -15.86 4.89
CA LEU A 102 8.15 -16.49 5.04
C LEU A 102 7.13 -15.68 4.24
N LEU A 103 6.52 -16.31 3.24
CA LEU A 103 5.52 -15.69 2.37
C LEU A 103 4.18 -16.41 2.55
N LEU A 104 3.10 -15.71 2.87
CA LEU A 104 1.78 -16.33 2.95
C LEU A 104 1.30 -16.81 1.57
N GLU A 105 0.43 -17.82 1.52
CA GLU A 105 -0.28 -18.21 0.30
C GLU A 105 -1.29 -17.12 -0.12
N ASP A 106 -1.79 -17.23 -1.36
CA ASP A 106 -2.79 -16.33 -1.95
C ASP A 106 -2.46 -14.83 -1.89
N GLN A 107 -1.17 -14.51 -1.86
CA GLN A 107 -0.68 -13.14 -1.92
C GLN A 107 -0.76 -12.59 -3.34
N PHE A 108 -0.99 -11.28 -3.44
CA PHE A 108 -1.01 -10.60 -4.73
C PHE A 108 0.35 -10.76 -5.46
N PRO A 109 0.38 -10.91 -6.79
CA PRO A 109 1.61 -11.19 -7.54
C PRO A 109 2.77 -10.22 -7.28
N SER A 110 2.49 -8.94 -7.05
CA SER A 110 3.53 -7.96 -6.74
C SER A 110 4.26 -8.23 -5.42
N ASN A 111 3.62 -8.91 -4.47
CA ASN A 111 4.27 -9.37 -3.24
C ASN A 111 5.06 -10.65 -3.50
N VAL A 112 4.45 -11.62 -4.19
CA VAL A 112 5.07 -12.91 -4.52
C VAL A 112 6.36 -12.73 -5.32
N TYR A 113 6.30 -12.10 -6.49
CA TYR A 113 7.46 -12.01 -7.39
C TYR A 113 8.60 -11.17 -6.82
N THR A 114 8.28 -10.15 -6.03
CA THR A 114 9.29 -9.34 -5.32
C THR A 114 10.18 -10.22 -4.46
N TRP A 115 9.58 -11.03 -3.58
CA TRP A 115 10.33 -11.87 -2.65
C TRP A 115 11.02 -13.05 -3.33
N HIS A 116 10.39 -13.67 -4.33
CA HIS A 116 11.05 -14.70 -5.14
C HIS A 116 12.32 -14.18 -5.82
N THR A 117 12.24 -12.99 -6.44
CA THR A 117 13.39 -12.38 -7.10
C THR A 117 14.49 -12.04 -6.10
N HIS A 118 14.12 -11.49 -4.94
CA HIS A 118 15.09 -11.13 -3.89
C HIS A 118 15.77 -12.36 -3.28
N ALA A 119 15.02 -13.44 -3.03
CA ALA A 119 15.56 -14.72 -2.56
C ALA A 119 16.58 -15.30 -3.55
N ALA A 120 16.24 -15.31 -4.84
CA ALA A 120 17.13 -15.79 -5.90
C ALA A 120 18.43 -14.96 -6.00
N ALA A 121 18.34 -13.64 -5.85
CA ALA A 121 19.50 -12.76 -5.92
C ALA A 121 20.43 -12.86 -4.70
N THR A 122 19.87 -13.08 -3.50
CA THR A 122 20.63 -13.10 -2.22
C THR A 122 21.03 -14.51 -1.78
N GLY A 123 20.38 -15.54 -2.34
CA GLY A 123 20.49 -16.92 -1.90
C GLY A 123 19.75 -17.22 -0.60
N ALA A 124 18.89 -16.31 -0.11
CA ALA A 124 18.01 -16.58 1.02
C ALA A 124 16.99 -17.67 0.69
N ALA A 125 16.55 -18.43 1.69
CA ALA A 125 15.46 -19.37 1.53
C ALA A 125 14.13 -18.61 1.39
N LEU A 126 13.18 -19.17 0.65
CA LEU A 126 11.81 -18.68 0.59
C LEU A 126 10.87 -19.84 0.85
N ARG A 127 9.99 -19.67 1.84
CA ARG A 127 9.00 -20.66 2.23
C ARG A 127 7.61 -20.06 2.15
N THR A 128 6.76 -20.65 1.32
CA THR A 128 5.34 -20.29 1.25
C THR A 128 4.56 -20.99 2.36
N ILE A 129 3.77 -20.23 3.11
CA ILE A 129 2.99 -20.66 4.26
C ILE A 129 1.51 -20.65 3.91
N GLY A 130 0.89 -21.82 3.97
CA GLY A 130 -0.55 -21.99 3.80
C GLY A 130 -1.19 -22.65 5.00
N THR A 131 -2.52 -22.68 5.00
CA THR A 131 -3.30 -23.35 6.06
C THR A 131 -3.57 -24.81 5.74
N ARG A 132 -3.64 -25.64 6.78
CA ARG A 132 -4.06 -27.05 6.72
C ARG A 132 -5.18 -27.32 7.72
N GLY A 133 -6.28 -27.88 7.22
CA GLY A 133 -7.42 -28.23 8.07
C GLY A 133 -8.07 -26.99 8.67
N ASN A 134 -8.13 -26.92 10.00
CA ASN A 134 -8.80 -25.84 10.74
C ASN A 134 -7.81 -24.84 11.38
N GLU A 135 -6.52 -24.89 11.05
CA GLU A 135 -5.56 -23.92 11.58
C GLU A 135 -5.76 -22.53 10.94
N THR A 136 -5.42 -21.48 11.68
CA THR A 136 -5.41 -20.13 11.12
C THR A 136 -4.10 -19.86 10.38
N LEU A 137 -4.10 -18.92 9.43
CA LEU A 137 -2.85 -18.45 8.80
C LEU A 137 -1.86 -17.90 9.84
N SER A 138 -2.36 -17.32 10.94
CA SER A 138 -1.53 -16.84 12.03
C SER A 138 -0.82 -17.99 12.76
N ASP A 139 -1.52 -19.08 13.03
CA ASP A 139 -0.92 -20.26 13.68
C ASP A 139 0.15 -20.89 12.78
N ALA A 140 -0.17 -21.08 11.50
CA ALA A 140 0.76 -21.62 10.51
C ALA A 140 2.02 -20.74 10.36
N LEU A 141 1.85 -19.41 10.35
CA LEU A 141 2.96 -18.47 10.28
C LEU A 141 3.83 -18.52 11.55
N LEU A 142 3.21 -18.49 12.74
CA LEU A 142 3.93 -18.54 14.02
C LEU A 142 4.75 -19.84 14.15
N ALA A 143 4.18 -20.97 13.74
CA ALA A 143 4.88 -22.26 13.74
C ALA A 143 6.04 -22.33 12.73
N ALA A 144 6.03 -21.47 11.71
CA ALA A 144 7.07 -21.41 10.68
C ALA A 144 8.24 -20.49 11.04
N ILE A 145 8.10 -19.61 12.04
CA ILE A 145 9.19 -18.74 12.49
C ILE A 145 10.28 -19.59 13.15
N GLY A 146 11.44 -19.65 12.49
CA GLY A 146 12.64 -20.34 12.97
C GLY A 146 13.46 -19.53 13.99
N PRO A 147 14.55 -20.14 14.51
CA PRO A 147 15.49 -19.47 15.42
C PRO A 147 16.24 -18.29 14.76
#